data_AF-A0A966US54-F1
#
_entry.id   AF-A0A966US54-F1
#
_cell.length_a   1.000
_cell.length_b   1.000
_cell.length_c   1.000
_cell.angle_alpha   90.00
_cell.angle_beta   90.00
_cell.angle_gamma   90.00
#
_symmetry.space_group_name_H-M   'P 1'
#
loop_
_entity.id
_entity.type
_entity.pdbx_description
1 polymer ?
#
loop_
_entity_poly.entity_id
_entity_poly.type
_entity_poly.pdbx_seq_one_letter_code
_entity_poly.pdbx_strand_id
1 'polypeptide(L)'
;AGGGGGGAGSSGTNAQPDQGGNGGNGINTYSSWATDTSSGHSGYFAGGGGGGTNGYGSAGSGGSGGLGGGGAGVSSAGGSGDGAVAGTSNTGGGGGGSGNAGNGAAGGSGIVILRYSSVNKTSAISTTGSPTFIDTGSYKYYKFTSNGSITF
;
A
#
# COMPACT_ATOMS: atom_id res chain seq x y z
N ALA A 1 12.97 19.12 0.83
CA ALA A 1 12.43 17.78 0.49
C ALA A 1 11.82 17.17 1.75
N GLY A 2 10.80 16.33 1.61
CA GLY A 2 10.18 15.59 2.71
C GLY A 2 10.76 14.19 2.84
N GLY A 3 10.81 13.65 4.07
CA GLY A 3 11.17 12.25 4.30
C GLY A 3 10.08 11.29 3.82
N GLY A 4 10.44 10.02 3.63
CA GLY A 4 9.48 8.97 3.30
C GLY A 4 8.75 8.45 4.54
N GLY A 5 7.48 8.10 4.39
CA GLY A 5 6.69 7.47 5.44
C GLY A 5 7.16 6.05 5.74
N GLY A 6 6.98 5.59 6.98
CA GLY A 6 7.22 4.19 7.34
C GLY A 6 6.21 3.23 6.73
N GLY A 7 6.65 2.01 6.42
CA GLY A 7 5.78 0.87 6.13
C GLY A 7 5.75 -0.10 7.31
N ALA A 8 4.87 -1.08 7.26
CA ALA A 8 4.74 -2.08 8.33
C ALA A 8 5.99 -2.96 8.51
N GLY A 9 6.86 -3.06 7.50
CA GLY A 9 8.08 -3.87 7.53
C GLY A 9 9.36 -3.07 7.79
N SER A 10 9.38 -1.77 7.51
CA SER A 10 10.54 -0.92 7.78
C SER A 10 10.17 0.57 7.86
N SER A 11 11.01 1.34 8.54
CA SER A 11 10.96 2.80 8.45
C SER A 11 11.22 3.28 7.02
N GLY A 12 10.68 4.45 6.68
CA GLY A 12 11.07 5.19 5.49
C GLY A 12 12.43 5.86 5.68
N THR A 13 12.96 6.42 4.60
CA THR A 13 14.27 7.09 4.60
C THR A 13 14.12 8.60 4.76
N ASN A 14 15.14 9.22 5.34
CA ASN A 14 15.23 10.68 5.43
C ASN A 14 15.38 11.29 4.04
N ALA A 15 14.89 12.52 3.87
CA ALA A 15 15.13 13.29 2.67
C ALA A 15 16.63 13.60 2.50
N GLN A 16 17.07 13.72 1.26
CA GLN A 16 18.38 14.28 0.89
C GLN A 16 18.19 15.65 0.23
N PRO A 17 19.25 16.46 0.04
CA PRO A 17 19.16 17.67 -0.77
C PRO A 17 18.54 17.35 -2.12
N ASP A 18 17.47 18.07 -2.47
CA ASP A 18 16.69 17.90 -3.70
C ASP A 18 16.11 16.49 -3.97
N GLN A 19 16.10 15.59 -2.99
CA GLN A 19 15.53 14.25 -3.14
C GLN A 19 14.61 13.87 -1.98
N GLY A 20 13.43 13.38 -2.33
CA GLY A 20 12.44 12.93 -1.38
C GLY A 20 12.87 11.59 -0.78
N GLY A 21 12.60 11.40 0.50
CA GLY A 21 12.89 10.12 1.14
C GLY A 21 12.00 9.01 0.55
N ASN A 22 12.57 7.86 0.24
CA ASN A 22 11.81 6.66 -0.12
C ASN A 22 10.96 6.17 1.05
N GLY A 23 9.76 5.71 0.75
CA GLY A 23 8.87 5.06 1.70
C GLY A 23 9.42 3.72 2.19
N GLY A 24 9.11 3.38 3.44
CA GLY A 24 9.49 2.10 4.03
C GLY A 24 8.68 0.95 3.45
N ASN A 25 9.30 -0.22 3.31
CA ASN A 25 8.60 -1.38 2.79
C ASN A 25 7.55 -1.87 3.81
N GLY A 26 6.47 -2.43 3.26
CA GLY A 26 5.45 -3.14 4.00
C GLY A 26 5.93 -4.50 4.50
N ILE A 27 5.01 -5.30 5.03
CA ILE A 27 5.30 -6.65 5.50
C ILE A 27 5.07 -7.67 4.37
N ASN A 28 5.94 -8.68 4.26
CA ASN A 28 5.83 -9.79 3.29
C ASN A 28 5.54 -11.15 3.94
N THR A 29 5.44 -11.22 5.27
CA THR A 29 5.24 -12.47 6.02
C THR A 29 4.04 -13.30 5.52
N TYR A 30 3.04 -12.65 4.92
CA TYR A 30 1.83 -13.28 4.38
C TYR A 30 1.80 -13.35 2.84
N SER A 31 2.96 -13.35 2.17
CA SER A 31 3.04 -13.35 0.71
C SER A 31 2.40 -14.58 0.05
N SER A 32 2.38 -15.73 0.72
CA SER A 32 1.62 -16.89 0.23
C SER A 32 0.11 -16.63 0.20
N TRP A 33 -0.43 -15.90 1.18
CA TRP A 33 -1.85 -15.52 1.18
C TRP A 33 -2.11 -14.49 0.09
N ALA A 34 -1.17 -13.59 -0.16
CA ALA A 34 -1.24 -12.62 -1.25
C ALA A 34 -1.35 -13.32 -2.61
N THR A 35 -0.53 -14.35 -2.85
CA THR A 35 -0.62 -15.20 -4.05
C THR A 35 -1.96 -15.92 -4.14
N ASP A 36 -2.34 -16.66 -3.10
CA ASP A 36 -3.58 -17.48 -3.10
C ASP A 36 -4.84 -16.63 -3.30
N THR A 37 -4.82 -15.38 -2.84
CA THR A 37 -5.98 -14.48 -2.92
C THR A 37 -5.85 -13.42 -4.01
N SER A 38 -4.81 -13.46 -4.85
CA SER A 38 -4.50 -12.45 -5.87
C SER A 38 -4.61 -11.02 -5.29
N SER A 39 -3.83 -10.76 -4.25
CA SER A 39 -3.87 -9.51 -3.49
C SER A 39 -2.47 -9.03 -3.10
N GLY A 40 -2.40 -7.91 -2.39
CA GLY A 40 -1.15 -7.25 -2.03
C GLY A 40 -0.49 -6.58 -3.24
N HIS A 41 0.66 -5.96 -2.98
CA HIS A 41 1.51 -5.37 -4.01
C HIS A 41 2.86 -6.07 -3.98
N SER A 42 3.12 -6.91 -4.99
CA SER A 42 4.30 -7.78 -5.05
C SER A 42 4.45 -8.70 -3.83
N GLY A 43 3.32 -9.12 -3.24
CA GLY A 43 3.28 -9.94 -2.02
C GLY A 43 3.40 -9.17 -0.70
N TYR A 44 3.53 -7.84 -0.75
CA TYR A 44 3.62 -6.98 0.42
C TYR A 44 2.29 -6.28 0.72
N PHE A 45 2.12 -5.88 1.98
CA PHE A 45 1.03 -5.01 2.45
C PHE A 45 1.57 -3.88 3.32
N ALA A 46 0.88 -2.74 3.31
CA ALA A 46 1.13 -1.56 4.14
C ALA A 46 2.52 -0.94 3.93
N GLY A 47 2.86 -0.64 2.68
CA GLY A 47 4.06 0.14 2.33
C GLY A 47 3.90 1.63 2.61
N GLY A 48 4.97 2.31 3.01
CA GLY A 48 4.99 3.75 3.25
C GLY A 48 5.04 4.57 1.94
N GLY A 49 4.50 5.79 1.96
CA GLY A 49 4.60 6.72 0.82
C GLY A 49 5.96 7.39 0.72
N GLY A 50 6.39 7.71 -0.49
CA GLY A 50 7.62 8.47 -0.75
C GLY A 50 7.43 9.98 -0.54
N GLY A 51 8.45 10.67 -0.04
CA GLY A 51 8.43 12.11 0.22
C GLY A 51 8.51 12.95 -1.06
N GLY A 52 7.91 14.14 -1.04
CA GLY A 52 7.99 15.10 -2.15
C GLY A 52 9.22 16.00 -2.10
N THR A 53 9.50 16.71 -3.20
CA THR A 53 10.62 17.69 -3.27
C THR A 53 10.23 19.02 -3.86
N ASN A 54 10.92 20.07 -3.43
CA ASN A 54 10.84 21.41 -4.02
C ASN A 54 12.06 21.58 -4.91
N GLY A 55 11.89 21.53 -6.23
CA GLY A 55 13.00 21.79 -7.15
C GLY A 55 13.13 23.28 -7.42
N TYR A 56 14.00 23.96 -6.68
CA TYR A 56 14.42 25.31 -7.02
C TYR A 56 15.68 25.22 -7.89
N GLY A 57 15.50 25.20 -9.22
CA GLY A 57 16.61 25.30 -10.20
C GLY A 57 17.24 23.97 -10.65
N SER A 58 17.06 22.89 -9.91
CA SER A 58 17.39 21.52 -10.34
C SER A 58 16.17 20.62 -10.18
N ALA A 59 15.90 19.74 -11.15
CA ALA A 59 14.81 18.77 -11.08
C ALA A 59 15.14 17.70 -10.04
N GLY A 60 14.93 18.03 -8.76
CA GLY A 60 14.93 17.05 -7.70
C GLY A 60 13.94 15.92 -7.98
N SER A 61 14.14 14.72 -7.43
CA SER A 61 13.22 13.59 -7.62
C SER A 61 12.43 13.32 -6.34
N GLY A 62 11.13 13.05 -6.47
CA GLY A 62 10.35 12.51 -5.37
C GLY A 62 10.87 11.14 -4.94
N GLY A 63 10.65 10.78 -3.67
CA GLY A 63 10.99 9.45 -3.18
C GLY A 63 10.07 8.39 -3.76
N SER A 64 10.59 7.20 -4.00
CA SER A 64 9.77 6.04 -4.36
C SER A 64 8.85 5.65 -3.20
N GLY A 65 7.68 5.11 -3.51
CA GLY A 65 6.86 4.42 -2.51
C GLY A 65 7.48 3.09 -2.08
N GLY A 66 7.22 2.68 -0.85
CA GLY A 66 7.64 1.38 -0.34
C GLY A 66 6.81 0.23 -0.93
N LEU A 67 7.41 -0.96 -1.00
CA LEU A 67 6.71 -2.20 -1.35
C LEU A 67 5.49 -2.38 -0.44
N GLY A 68 4.39 -2.94 -0.95
CA GLY A 68 3.13 -2.99 -0.22
C GLY A 68 2.22 -1.80 -0.50
N GLY A 69 2.42 -1.18 -1.68
CA GLY A 69 1.47 -0.23 -2.26
C GLY A 69 1.70 1.22 -1.87
N GLY A 70 2.89 1.58 -1.39
CA GLY A 70 3.25 2.98 -1.17
C GLY A 70 3.24 3.77 -2.47
N GLY A 71 2.65 4.96 -2.46
CA GLY A 71 2.70 5.91 -3.56
C GLY A 71 4.04 6.66 -3.62
N ALA A 72 4.57 6.88 -4.81
CA ALA A 72 5.75 7.72 -5.02
C ALA A 72 5.43 9.21 -4.82
N GLY A 73 6.35 9.91 -4.18
CA GLY A 73 6.32 11.36 -4.11
C GLY A 73 6.71 12.01 -5.44
N VAL A 74 6.46 13.30 -5.56
CA VAL A 74 6.77 14.07 -6.78
C VAL A 74 7.56 15.34 -6.48
N SER A 75 8.23 15.84 -7.52
CA SER A 75 8.93 17.12 -7.51
C SER A 75 8.07 18.22 -8.11
N SER A 76 8.00 19.39 -7.47
CA SER A 76 7.30 20.55 -8.03
C SER A 76 8.12 21.34 -9.08
N ALA A 77 9.24 20.81 -9.57
CA ALA A 77 10.07 21.50 -10.56
C ALA A 77 9.36 21.55 -11.93
N GLY A 78 9.04 22.75 -12.42
CA GLY A 78 8.70 22.96 -13.84
C GLY A 78 7.22 22.97 -14.22
N GLY A 79 6.27 22.99 -13.28
CA GLY A 79 4.86 23.21 -13.61
C GLY A 79 4.15 22.05 -14.33
N SER A 80 4.81 20.90 -14.48
CA SER A 80 4.16 19.66 -14.89
C SER A 80 3.35 19.10 -13.71
N GLY A 81 2.03 19.21 -13.81
CA GLY A 81 1.03 18.79 -12.82
C GLY A 81 0.91 17.28 -12.59
N ASP A 82 2.02 16.54 -12.60
CA ASP A 82 2.03 15.15 -12.15
C ASP A 82 1.83 15.15 -10.65
N GLY A 83 0.59 14.90 -10.23
CA GLY A 83 0.23 14.79 -8.82
C GLY A 83 1.01 13.65 -8.16
N ALA A 84 1.22 13.77 -6.85
CA ALA A 84 1.78 12.66 -6.08
C ALA A 84 0.97 11.37 -6.34
N VAL A 85 1.64 10.21 -6.31
CA VAL A 85 0.99 8.94 -6.62
C VAL A 85 0.21 8.46 -5.39
N ALA A 86 -1.05 8.08 -5.57
CA ALA A 86 -1.85 7.50 -4.51
C ALA A 86 -1.32 6.12 -4.08
N GLY A 87 -1.58 5.75 -2.83
CA GLY A 87 -1.32 4.39 -2.37
C GLY A 87 -2.17 3.39 -3.14
N THR A 88 -1.64 2.20 -3.39
CA THR A 88 -2.35 1.13 -4.09
C THR A 88 -3.56 0.68 -3.27
N SER A 89 -4.75 0.68 -3.87
CA SER A 89 -5.97 0.22 -3.20
C SER A 89 -5.82 -1.21 -2.68
N ASN A 90 -6.47 -1.52 -1.56
CA ASN A 90 -6.51 -2.84 -0.93
C ASN A 90 -5.13 -3.36 -0.49
N THR A 91 -4.23 -2.44 -0.13
CA THR A 91 -2.91 -2.77 0.43
C THR A 91 -2.64 -2.08 1.75
N GLY A 92 -3.40 -1.02 2.09
CA GLY A 92 -3.11 -0.15 3.24
C GLY A 92 -1.87 0.74 3.05
N GLY A 93 -1.34 0.88 1.83
CA GLY A 93 -0.15 1.67 1.57
C GLY A 93 -0.37 3.19 1.68
N GLY A 94 0.65 3.93 2.08
CA GLY A 94 0.63 5.39 2.20
C GLY A 94 0.68 6.09 0.84
N GLY A 95 0.07 7.28 0.73
CA GLY A 95 0.16 8.11 -0.47
C GLY A 95 1.48 8.88 -0.55
N GLY A 96 1.91 9.22 -1.76
CA GLY A 96 3.10 10.01 -2.00
C GLY A 96 2.96 11.47 -1.55
N GLY A 97 4.08 12.08 -1.17
CA GLY A 97 4.19 13.49 -0.84
C GLY A 97 4.43 14.38 -2.06
N SER A 98 4.05 15.65 -1.93
CA SER A 98 4.27 16.70 -2.91
C SER A 98 5.25 17.76 -2.38
N GLY A 99 5.76 18.59 -3.29
CA GLY A 99 6.47 19.82 -2.94
C GLY A 99 5.54 21.01 -2.68
N ASN A 100 6.12 22.22 -2.67
CA ASN A 100 5.65 23.48 -2.08
C ASN A 100 4.20 23.87 -2.44
N ALA A 101 3.74 23.54 -3.65
CA ALA A 101 2.42 23.93 -4.14
C ALA A 101 1.52 22.75 -4.55
N GLY A 102 1.98 21.50 -4.40
CA GLY A 102 1.19 20.32 -4.72
C GLY A 102 0.49 19.77 -3.48
N ASN A 103 -0.63 19.06 -3.68
CA ASN A 103 -1.23 18.24 -2.62
C ASN A 103 -0.57 16.86 -2.60
N GLY A 104 -0.38 16.30 -1.40
CA GLY A 104 -0.04 14.90 -1.24
C GLY A 104 -1.19 14.01 -1.73
N ALA A 105 -0.87 12.77 -2.08
CA ALA A 105 -1.85 11.82 -2.56
C ALA A 105 -2.55 11.09 -1.41
N ALA A 106 -3.74 10.56 -1.67
CA ALA A 106 -4.44 9.70 -0.72
C ALA A 106 -3.68 8.37 -0.50
N GLY A 107 -3.82 7.82 0.71
CA GLY A 107 -3.44 6.44 0.99
C GLY A 107 -4.36 5.44 0.30
N GLY A 108 -3.86 4.23 0.10
CA GLY A 108 -4.64 3.10 -0.39
C GLY A 108 -5.57 2.55 0.68
N SER A 109 -6.76 2.09 0.28
CA SER A 109 -7.67 1.37 1.18
C SER A 109 -7.00 0.13 1.80
N GLY A 110 -7.46 -0.24 2.99
CA GLY A 110 -7.06 -1.49 3.64
C GLY A 110 -7.73 -2.72 3.02
N ILE A 111 -7.35 -3.88 3.55
CA ILE A 111 -7.84 -5.20 3.15
C ILE A 111 -7.91 -6.10 4.39
N VAL A 112 -8.89 -6.98 4.46
CA VAL A 112 -8.96 -8.05 5.45
C VAL A 112 -8.96 -9.39 4.74
N ILE A 113 -8.07 -10.29 5.13
CA ILE A 113 -8.02 -11.66 4.63
C ILE A 113 -8.17 -12.59 5.83
N LEU A 114 -9.27 -13.33 5.88
CA LEU A 114 -9.45 -14.43 6.84
C LEU A 114 -9.07 -15.73 6.17
N ARG A 115 -8.25 -16.55 6.84
CA ARG A 115 -7.82 -17.88 6.38
C ARG A 115 -8.05 -18.91 7.46
N TYR A 116 -8.54 -20.08 7.07
CA TYR A 116 -8.66 -21.23 7.97
C TYR A 116 -8.54 -22.55 7.20
N SER A 117 -8.18 -23.63 7.90
CA SER A 117 -7.99 -24.95 7.27
C SER A 117 -9.31 -25.50 6.74
N SER A 118 -9.32 -25.98 5.50
CA SER A 118 -10.50 -26.58 4.87
C SER A 118 -10.78 -28.00 5.37
N VAL A 119 -9.80 -28.66 6.00
CA VAL A 119 -9.92 -30.04 6.51
C VAL A 119 -10.82 -30.12 7.74
N ASN A 120 -10.78 -29.09 8.59
CA ASN A 120 -11.42 -29.11 9.90
C ASN A 120 -12.65 -28.20 9.99
N LYS A 121 -12.95 -27.42 8.95
CA LYS A 121 -14.06 -26.45 8.97
C LYS A 121 -14.73 -26.31 7.61
N THR A 122 -16.05 -26.23 7.64
CA THR A 122 -16.90 -25.93 6.49
C THR A 122 -16.79 -24.45 6.08
N SER A 123 -17.41 -24.11 4.96
CA SER A 123 -17.59 -22.71 4.54
C SER A 123 -18.45 -21.94 5.56
N ALA A 124 -18.31 -20.61 5.58
CA ALA A 124 -19.12 -19.73 6.41
C ALA A 124 -20.62 -19.88 6.10
N ILE A 125 -21.46 -19.73 7.13
CA ILE A 125 -22.93 -19.77 7.04
C ILE A 125 -23.45 -18.54 6.29
N SER A 126 -22.87 -17.37 6.57
CA SER A 126 -23.26 -16.12 5.92
C SER A 126 -22.13 -15.09 5.89
N THR A 127 -22.23 -14.20 4.90
CA THR A 127 -21.34 -13.04 4.75
C THR A 127 -22.13 -11.81 4.33
N THR A 128 -21.71 -10.63 4.78
CA THR A 128 -22.13 -9.34 4.20
C THR A 128 -20.96 -8.65 3.53
N GLY A 129 -21.21 -7.67 2.66
CA GLY A 129 -20.12 -6.94 1.97
C GLY A 129 -19.45 -7.70 0.82
N SER A 130 -20.04 -8.83 0.39
CA SER A 130 -19.63 -9.62 -0.78
C SER A 130 -18.12 -9.93 -0.84
N PRO A 131 -17.53 -10.57 0.19
CA PRO A 131 -16.13 -10.97 0.15
C PRO A 131 -15.85 -11.94 -0.99
N THR A 132 -14.62 -11.92 -1.50
CA THR A 132 -14.15 -12.98 -2.40
C THR A 132 -13.85 -14.23 -1.58
N PHE A 133 -14.48 -15.36 -1.93
CA PHE A 133 -14.20 -16.67 -1.36
C PHE A 133 -13.22 -17.45 -2.25
N ILE A 134 -12.18 -18.03 -1.66
CA ILE A 134 -11.21 -18.91 -2.35
C ILE A 134 -11.04 -20.19 -1.52
N ASP A 135 -11.05 -21.35 -2.18
CA ASP A 135 -10.77 -22.66 -1.57
C ASP A 135 -9.63 -23.34 -2.33
N THR A 136 -8.43 -23.32 -1.76
CA THR A 136 -7.22 -23.83 -2.39
C THR A 136 -6.17 -24.22 -1.35
N GLY A 137 -5.27 -25.15 -1.69
CA GLY A 137 -4.12 -25.49 -0.86
C GLY A 137 -4.44 -25.97 0.57
N SER A 138 -5.57 -26.63 0.78
CA SER A 138 -6.09 -27.04 2.12
C SER A 138 -6.54 -25.89 3.03
N TYR A 139 -6.81 -24.72 2.45
CA TYR A 139 -7.31 -23.55 3.16
C TYR A 139 -8.49 -22.92 2.43
N LYS A 140 -9.38 -22.34 3.23
CA LYS A 140 -10.45 -21.45 2.80
C LYS A 140 -10.08 -20.02 3.16
N TYR A 141 -10.28 -19.11 2.23
CA TYR A 141 -10.01 -17.69 2.37
C TYR A 141 -11.27 -16.87 2.13
N TYR A 142 -11.48 -15.84 2.93
CA TYR A 142 -12.44 -14.76 2.66
C TYR A 142 -11.69 -13.43 2.63
N LYS A 143 -11.70 -12.77 1.47
CA LYS A 143 -11.04 -11.48 1.23
C LYS A 143 -12.08 -10.37 1.19
N PHE A 144 -11.98 -9.42 2.11
CA PHE A 144 -12.79 -8.22 2.19
C PHE A 144 -11.97 -7.00 1.77
N THR A 145 -12.45 -6.28 0.76
CA THR A 145 -11.92 -4.98 0.31
C THR A 145 -12.88 -3.83 0.62
N SER A 146 -13.93 -4.12 1.39
CA SER A 146 -14.98 -3.21 1.84
C SER A 146 -15.55 -3.74 3.16
N ASN A 147 -16.39 -2.94 3.81
CA ASN A 147 -17.02 -3.33 5.07
C ASN A 147 -17.90 -4.57 4.89
N GLY A 148 -17.90 -5.45 5.89
CA GLY A 148 -18.68 -6.67 5.86
C GLY A 148 -18.55 -7.46 7.16
N SER A 149 -19.22 -8.60 7.19
CA SER A 149 -19.22 -9.54 8.31
C SER A 149 -19.16 -10.97 7.78
N ILE A 150 -18.75 -11.90 8.64
CA ILE A 150 -18.70 -13.33 8.38
C ILE A 150 -19.18 -14.09 9.62
N THR A 151 -20.02 -15.10 9.41
CA THR A 151 -20.54 -15.96 10.48
C THR A 151 -20.30 -17.42 10.10
N PHE A 152 -19.77 -18.19 11.05
CA PHE A 152 -19.40 -19.59 10.90
C PHE A 152 -20.33 -20.50 11.70
#